data_AF-A0A840XA32-F1
#
_entry.id   AF-A0A840XA32-F1
#
_cell.length_a   1.000
_cell.length_b   1.000
_cell.length_c   1.000
_cell.angle_alpha   90.00
_cell.angle_beta   90.00
_cell.angle_gamma   90.00
#
_symmetry.space_group_name_H-M   'P 1'
#
loop_
_entity.id
_entity.type
_entity.pdbx_description
1 polymer ?
#
loop_
_entity_poly.entity_id
_entity_poly.type
_entity_poly.pdbx_seq_one_letter_code
_entity_poly.pdbx_strand_id
1 'polypeptide(L)'
;MSKQEVLILAVTVQGLSYREAARIHGVSKSLVHKLHQRWLTEGEAAFTARSRAPRSQPARTPDAIRARVLQLRAQLTADGLDAGADTVCSLLAAEQVTLSRSTIWRILRSAEVIVPQPQKRPRSSWQRFTAE
;
A
#
# COMPACT_ATOMS: atom_id res chain seq x y z
N MET A 1 13.88 -19.67 1.74
CA MET A 1 14.89 -18.68 2.17
C MET A 1 14.76 -17.42 1.35
N SER A 2 14.88 -16.26 1.99
CA SER A 2 14.85 -14.97 1.28
C SER A 2 16.14 -14.76 0.49
N LYS A 3 16.12 -13.94 -0.57
CA LYS A 3 17.34 -13.57 -1.31
C LYS A 3 18.40 -12.93 -0.39
N GLN A 4 17.98 -12.23 0.65
CA GLN A 4 18.90 -11.56 1.59
C GLN A 4 19.53 -12.57 2.56
N GLU A 5 18.72 -13.51 3.03
CA GLU A 5 19.16 -14.63 3.88
C GLU A 5 20.26 -15.44 3.21
N VAL A 6 20.05 -15.86 1.95
CA VAL A 6 21.05 -16.62 1.19
C VAL A 6 22.37 -15.85 1.08
N LEU A 7 22.32 -14.56 0.78
CA LEU A 7 23.51 -13.72 0.64
C LEU A 7 24.26 -13.51 1.96
N ILE A 8 23.54 -13.45 3.08
CA ILE A 8 24.14 -13.32 4.41
C ILE A 8 24.81 -14.65 4.79
N LEU A 9 24.11 -15.77 4.65
CA LEU A 9 24.63 -17.11 4.97
C LEU A 9 25.84 -17.49 4.11
N ALA A 10 25.88 -17.05 2.85
CA ALA A 10 27.04 -17.20 1.97
C ALA A 10 28.32 -16.59 2.57
N VAL A 11 28.19 -15.48 3.31
CA VAL A 11 29.33 -14.83 3.96
C VAL A 11 29.58 -15.41 5.35
N THR A 12 28.53 -15.58 6.16
CA THR A 12 28.69 -15.90 7.59
C THR A 12 28.89 -17.39 7.87
N VAL A 13 28.24 -18.26 7.08
CA VAL A 13 28.31 -19.72 7.25
C VAL A 13 29.29 -20.34 6.27
N GLN A 14 29.23 -19.95 5.00
CA GLN A 14 30.12 -20.51 3.97
C GLN A 14 31.49 -19.82 3.92
N GLY A 15 31.68 -18.72 4.64
CA GLY A 15 32.96 -18.01 4.71
C GLY A 15 33.41 -17.35 3.40
N LEU A 16 32.49 -17.18 2.42
CA LEU A 16 32.84 -16.60 1.13
C LEU A 16 33.17 -15.12 1.27
N SER A 17 34.13 -14.65 0.48
CA SER A 17 34.38 -13.21 0.38
C SER A 17 33.18 -12.49 -0.26
N TYR A 18 33.04 -11.19 0.01
CA TYR A 18 31.97 -10.39 -0.58
C TYR A 18 31.93 -10.42 -2.11
N ARG A 19 33.10 -10.56 -2.77
CA ARG A 19 33.18 -10.63 -4.24
C ARG A 19 32.74 -11.99 -4.76
N GLU A 20 33.09 -13.07 -4.08
CA GLU A 20 32.70 -14.42 -4.47
C GLU A 20 31.20 -14.64 -4.30
N ALA A 21 30.64 -14.27 -3.14
CA ALA A 21 29.20 -14.33 -2.91
C ALA A 21 28.43 -13.47 -3.94
N ALA A 22 28.94 -12.28 -4.25
CA ALA A 22 28.36 -11.40 -5.28
C ALA A 22 28.36 -12.06 -6.67
N ARG A 23 29.48 -12.67 -7.07
CA ARG A 23 29.63 -13.35 -8.36
C ARG A 23 28.72 -14.57 -8.47
N ILE A 24 28.68 -15.42 -7.45
CA ILE A 24 27.87 -16.65 -7.43
C ILE A 24 26.38 -16.32 -7.54
N HIS A 25 25.93 -15.27 -6.84
CA HIS A 25 24.52 -14.91 -6.78
C HIS A 25 24.09 -13.79 -7.75
N GLY A 26 24.98 -13.35 -8.65
CA GLY A 26 24.68 -12.34 -9.67
C GLY A 26 24.23 -10.99 -9.09
N VAL A 27 24.86 -10.54 -8.00
CA VAL A 27 24.56 -9.26 -7.34
C VAL A 27 25.80 -8.40 -7.21
N SER A 28 25.64 -7.12 -6.84
CA SER A 28 26.79 -6.25 -6.59
C SER A 28 27.45 -6.57 -5.25
N LYS A 29 28.80 -6.45 -5.19
CA LYS A 29 29.58 -6.53 -3.94
C LYS A 29 29.01 -5.59 -2.87
N SER A 30 28.62 -4.38 -3.26
CA SER A 30 28.08 -3.37 -2.34
C SER A 30 26.77 -3.80 -1.68
N LEU A 31 25.93 -4.59 -2.38
CA LEU A 31 24.73 -5.17 -1.79
C LEU A 31 25.08 -6.21 -0.72
N VAL A 32 25.97 -7.16 -1.04
CA VAL A 32 26.41 -8.20 -0.10
C VAL A 32 27.02 -7.58 1.16
N HIS A 33 27.91 -6.60 0.97
CA HIS A 33 28.50 -5.85 2.09
C HIS A 33 27.43 -5.17 2.95
N LYS A 34 26.48 -4.44 2.35
CA LYS A 34 25.41 -3.77 3.08
C LYS A 34 24.54 -4.76 3.87
N LEU A 35 24.22 -5.92 3.29
CA LEU A 35 23.44 -6.96 3.95
C LEU A 35 24.19 -7.60 5.13
N HIS A 36 25.49 -7.86 4.96
CA HIS A 36 26.32 -8.40 6.04
C HIS A 36 26.48 -7.39 7.19
N GLN A 37 26.74 -6.12 6.90
CA GLN A 37 26.81 -5.08 7.94
C GLN A 37 25.49 -4.94 8.70
N ARG A 38 24.35 -5.05 7.99
CA ARG A 38 23.04 -5.06 8.63
C ARG A 38 22.86 -6.27 9.52
N TRP A 39 23.28 -7.47 9.10
CA TRP A 39 23.23 -8.67 9.93
C TRP A 39 24.06 -8.53 11.22
N LEU A 40 25.24 -7.90 11.15
CA LEU A 40 26.05 -7.63 12.33
C LEU A 40 25.35 -6.72 13.35
N THR A 41 24.44 -5.84 12.90
CA THR A 41 23.72 -4.90 13.77
C THR A 41 22.36 -5.46 14.24
N GLU A 42 21.66 -6.20 13.38
CA GLU A 42 20.24 -6.55 13.54
C GLU A 42 19.98 -8.05 13.63
N GLY A 43 21.00 -8.90 13.44
CA GLY A 43 20.87 -10.35 13.47
C GLY A 43 19.88 -10.89 12.43
N GLU A 44 19.00 -11.79 12.86
CA GLU A 44 18.01 -12.45 12.00
C GLU A 44 17.02 -11.48 11.34
N ALA A 45 16.78 -10.30 11.92
CA ALA A 45 15.93 -9.29 11.30
C ALA A 45 16.49 -8.83 9.94
N ALA A 46 17.80 -8.98 9.70
CA ALA A 46 18.43 -8.71 8.42
C ALA A 46 18.09 -9.73 7.32
N PHE A 47 17.44 -10.86 7.63
CA PHE A 47 16.95 -11.79 6.62
C PHE A 47 15.72 -11.26 5.89
N THR A 48 14.97 -10.36 6.52
CA THR A 48 13.76 -9.79 5.91
C THR A 48 14.06 -8.46 5.21
N ALA A 49 13.50 -8.30 4.02
CA ALA A 49 13.60 -7.05 3.29
C ALA A 49 12.84 -5.96 4.04
N ARG A 50 13.50 -4.82 4.26
CA ARG A 50 12.81 -3.63 4.78
C ARG A 50 11.81 -3.15 3.75
N SER A 51 10.69 -2.61 4.25
CA SER A 51 9.77 -1.85 3.41
C SER A 51 10.54 -0.76 2.66
N ARG A 52 10.30 -0.68 1.36
CA ARG A 52 10.81 0.40 0.50
C ARG A 52 9.82 1.55 0.41
N ALA A 53 8.68 1.46 1.09
CA ALA A 53 7.68 2.51 1.09
C ALA A 53 8.28 3.78 1.72
N PRO A 54 7.95 4.97 1.19
CA PRO A 54 8.35 6.22 1.82
C PRO A 54 7.80 6.29 3.25
N ARG A 55 8.59 6.88 4.16
CA ARG A 55 8.21 7.01 5.58
C ARG A 55 7.03 7.94 5.79
N SER A 56 6.86 8.93 4.91
CA SER A 56 5.74 9.87 4.90
C SER A 56 5.30 10.14 3.47
N GLN A 57 4.03 10.48 3.32
CA GLN A 57 3.45 10.90 2.05
C GLN A 57 2.70 12.22 2.30
N PRO A 58 3.26 13.38 1.91
CA PRO A 58 2.68 14.69 2.20
C PRO A 58 1.25 14.87 1.68
N ALA A 59 0.93 14.24 0.55
CA ALA A 59 -0.41 14.26 -0.03
C ALA A 59 -1.40 13.26 0.62
N ARG A 60 -1.01 12.57 1.70
CA ARG A 60 -1.90 11.67 2.43
C ARG A 60 -2.91 12.50 3.20
N THR A 61 -4.20 12.19 3.03
CA THR A 61 -5.27 12.78 3.82
C THR A 61 -5.00 12.55 5.32
N PRO A 62 -5.01 13.60 6.17
CA PRO A 62 -4.78 13.46 7.60
C PRO A 62 -5.72 12.43 8.24
N ASP A 63 -5.22 11.68 9.22
CA ASP A 63 -5.99 10.58 9.81
C ASP A 63 -7.26 11.07 10.54
N ALA A 64 -7.25 12.29 11.09
CA ALA A 64 -8.45 12.92 11.66
C ALA A 64 -9.56 13.10 10.61
N ILE A 65 -9.22 13.55 9.40
CA ILE A 65 -10.19 13.71 8.32
C ILE A 65 -10.67 12.34 7.80
N ARG A 66 -9.79 11.34 7.75
CA ARG A 66 -10.19 9.97 7.40
C ARG A 66 -11.18 9.39 8.42
N ALA A 67 -10.94 9.62 9.71
CA ALA A 67 -11.86 9.21 10.76
C ALA A 67 -13.22 9.92 10.63
N ARG A 68 -13.22 11.22 10.30
CA ARG A 68 -14.46 11.98 10.06
C ARG A 68 -15.27 11.42 8.90
N VAL A 69 -14.63 11.07 7.78
CA VAL A 69 -15.28 10.38 6.64
C VAL A 69 -15.99 9.10 7.08
N LEU A 70 -15.32 8.27 7.90
CA LEU A 70 -15.88 7.01 8.38
C LEU A 70 -17.03 7.24 9.36
N GLN A 71 -16.92 8.23 10.23
CA GLN A 71 -17.97 8.62 11.17
C GLN A 71 -19.23 9.09 10.43
N LEU A 72 -19.09 9.97 9.43
CA LEU A 72 -20.21 10.44 8.62
C LEU A 72 -20.89 9.28 7.88
N ARG A 73 -20.10 8.38 7.28
CA ARG A 73 -20.62 7.16 6.62
C ARG A 73 -21.43 6.30 7.60
N ALA A 74 -20.90 6.06 8.80
CA ALA A 74 -21.56 5.25 9.83
C ALA A 74 -22.86 5.90 10.31
N GLN A 75 -22.83 7.20 10.60
CA GLN A 75 -24.01 7.97 11.02
C GLN A 75 -25.12 7.94 9.96
N LEU A 76 -24.79 8.29 8.70
CA LEU A 76 -25.75 8.26 7.60
C LEU A 76 -26.35 6.87 7.38
N THR A 77 -25.54 5.82 7.54
CA THR A 77 -26.03 4.43 7.42
C THR A 77 -26.96 4.06 8.57
N ALA A 78 -26.64 4.46 9.80
CA ALA A 78 -27.48 4.22 10.98
C ALA A 78 -28.81 4.97 10.88
N ASP A 79 -28.80 6.19 10.33
CA ASP A 79 -29.99 7.01 10.12
C ASP A 79 -30.82 6.57 8.89
N GLY A 80 -30.36 5.57 8.13
CA GLY A 80 -31.03 5.10 6.92
C GLY A 80 -30.98 6.09 5.74
N LEU A 81 -30.06 7.04 5.76
CA LEU A 81 -29.87 8.06 4.73
C LEU A 81 -28.89 7.60 3.63
N ASP A 82 -28.82 8.35 2.52
CA ASP A 82 -27.79 8.11 1.51
C ASP A 82 -26.40 8.38 2.09
N ALA A 83 -25.64 7.32 2.30
CA ALA A 83 -24.29 7.40 2.83
C ALA A 83 -23.22 7.48 1.71
N GLY A 84 -23.62 7.82 0.48
CA GLY A 84 -22.78 7.90 -0.71
C GLY A 84 -21.62 8.90 -0.60
N ALA A 85 -20.63 8.75 -1.48
CA ALA A 85 -19.45 9.62 -1.47
C ALA A 85 -19.78 11.09 -1.79
N ASP A 86 -20.83 11.35 -2.56
CA ASP A 86 -21.27 12.72 -2.86
C ASP A 86 -21.88 13.37 -1.61
N THR A 87 -22.74 12.66 -0.90
CA THR A 87 -23.33 13.13 0.37
C THR A 87 -22.27 13.40 1.44
N VAL A 88 -21.31 12.48 1.60
CA VAL A 88 -20.16 12.70 2.50
C VAL A 88 -19.33 13.91 2.06
N CYS A 89 -19.15 14.12 0.76
CA CYS A 89 -18.43 15.30 0.24
C CYS A 89 -19.15 16.59 0.63
N SER A 90 -20.48 16.65 0.46
CA SER A 90 -21.28 17.82 0.81
C SER A 90 -21.23 18.14 2.31
N LEU A 91 -21.30 17.11 3.17
CA LEU A 91 -21.21 17.29 4.62
C LEU A 91 -19.81 17.77 5.05
N LEU A 92 -18.74 17.22 4.48
CA LEU A 92 -17.38 17.69 4.75
C LEU A 92 -17.15 19.13 4.26
N ALA A 93 -17.74 19.51 3.12
CA ALA A 93 -17.65 20.87 2.62
C ALA A 93 -18.30 21.88 3.58
N ALA A 94 -19.40 21.49 4.25
CA ALA A 94 -20.02 22.29 5.30
C ALA A 94 -19.14 22.44 6.56
N GLU A 95 -18.17 21.53 6.75
CA GLU A 95 -17.12 21.59 7.78
C GLU A 95 -15.81 22.24 7.28
N GLN A 96 -15.85 22.91 6.12
CA GLN A 96 -14.67 23.53 5.48
C GLN A 96 -13.57 22.53 5.09
N VAL A 97 -13.90 21.24 4.96
CA VAL A 97 -12.99 20.19 4.53
C VAL A 97 -13.34 19.76 3.12
N THR A 98 -12.42 19.97 2.17
CA THR A 98 -12.63 19.55 0.78
C THR A 98 -11.89 18.25 0.49
N LEU A 99 -12.63 17.23 0.08
CA LEU A 99 -12.08 15.99 -0.47
C LEU A 99 -12.75 15.68 -1.80
N SER A 100 -12.00 15.12 -2.75
CA SER A 100 -12.61 14.59 -3.97
C SER A 100 -13.41 13.33 -3.66
N ARG A 101 -14.47 13.11 -4.45
CA ARG A 101 -15.26 11.86 -4.45
C ARG A 101 -14.35 10.61 -4.47
N SER A 102 -13.32 10.61 -5.32
CA SER A 102 -12.37 9.50 -5.46
C SER A 102 -11.54 9.25 -4.20
N THR A 103 -11.18 10.31 -3.46
CA THR A 103 -10.46 10.18 -2.19
C THR A 103 -11.36 9.57 -1.11
N ILE A 104 -12.62 10.01 -1.02
CA ILE A 104 -13.61 9.42 -0.10
C ILE A 104 -13.79 7.93 -0.41
N TRP A 105 -14.02 7.56 -1.68
CA TRP A 105 -14.10 6.14 -2.08
C TRP A 105 -12.87 5.32 -1.69
N ARG A 106 -11.68 5.88 -1.84
CA ARG A 106 -10.42 5.21 -1.46
C ARG A 106 -10.33 5.01 0.04
N ILE A 107 -10.70 6.01 0.84
CA ILE A 107 -10.76 5.91 2.30
C ILE A 107 -11.74 4.81 2.71
N LEU A 108 -12.96 4.85 2.20
CA LEU A 108 -14.01 3.88 2.53
C LEU A 108 -13.63 2.45 2.11
N ARG A 109 -13.04 2.28 0.92
CA ARG A 109 -12.50 0.99 0.47
C ARG A 109 -11.35 0.51 1.35
N SER A 110 -10.41 1.40 1.71
CA SER A 110 -9.26 1.04 2.57
C SER A 110 -9.67 0.63 3.98
N ALA A 111 -10.83 1.09 4.44
CA ALA A 111 -11.42 0.75 5.73
C ALA A 111 -12.42 -0.42 5.65
N GLU A 112 -12.57 -1.04 4.47
CA GLU A 112 -13.43 -2.21 4.23
C GLU A 112 -14.91 -2.00 4.57
N VAL A 113 -15.37 -0.75 4.68
CA VAL A 113 -16.78 -0.39 4.99
C VAL A 113 -17.70 -0.39 3.76
N ILE A 114 -17.18 -0.81 2.60
CA ILE A 114 -17.92 -0.93 1.35
C ILE A 114 -17.56 -2.26 0.71
N VAL A 115 -18.58 -3.03 0.34
CA VAL A 115 -18.41 -4.21 -0.51
C VAL A 115 -18.13 -3.76 -1.95
N PRO A 116 -16.96 -4.06 -2.52
CA PRO A 116 -16.67 -3.71 -3.89
C PRO A 116 -17.59 -4.50 -4.84
N GLN A 117 -18.28 -3.79 -5.73
CA GLN A 117 -19.09 -4.39 -6.79
C GLN A 117 -18.45 -4.12 -8.17
N PRO A 118 -17.39 -4.83 -8.56
CA PRO A 118 -16.68 -4.60 -9.82
C PRO A 118 -17.54 -4.92 -11.05
N GLN A 119 -18.54 -5.80 -10.92
CA GLN A 119 -19.44 -6.18 -12.02
C GLN A 119 -20.65 -5.25 -12.19
N LYS A 120 -20.63 -4.04 -11.62
CA LYS A 120 -21.78 -3.13 -11.69
C LYS A 120 -22.23 -2.80 -13.13
N ARG A 121 -21.31 -2.85 -14.12
CA ARG A 121 -21.65 -2.82 -15.54
C ARG A 121 -21.68 -4.25 -16.10
N PRO A 122 -22.85 -4.78 -16.52
CA PRO A 122 -22.93 -6.13 -17.07
C PRO A 122 -22.22 -6.23 -18.43
N ARG A 123 -21.58 -7.36 -18.72
CA ARG A 123 -20.89 -7.60 -20.01
C ARG A 123 -21.82 -7.53 -21.21
N SER A 124 -23.12 -7.81 -21.02
CA SER A 124 -24.15 -7.65 -22.05
C SER A 124 -24.33 -6.20 -22.52
N SER A 125 -23.94 -5.21 -21.73
CA SER A 125 -23.97 -3.79 -22.12
C SER A 125 -22.78 -3.35 -22.99
N TRP A 126 -21.90 -4.27 -23.39
CA TRP A 126 -20.78 -3.96 -24.26
C TRP A 126 -21.26 -3.86 -25.71
N GLN A 127 -21.26 -2.64 -26.25
CA GLN A 127 -21.43 -2.41 -27.69
C GLN A 127 -20.05 -2.38 -28.34
N ARG A 128 -19.88 -3.12 -29.44
CA ARG A 128 -18.67 -3.03 -30.27
C ARG A 128 -18.76 -1.76 -31.09
N PHE A 129 -17.71 -0.95 -31.05
CA PHE A 129 -17.60 0.19 -31.93
C PHE A 129 -17.21 -0.31 -33.32
N THR A 130 -18.14 -0.27 -34.27
CA THR A 130 -17.92 -0.58 -35.69
C THR A 130 -18.29 0.64 -36.51
N ALA A 131 -17.44 1.00 -37.48
CA ALA A 131 -17.75 1.98 -38.50
C ALA A 131 -18.31 1.26 -39.74
N GLU A 132 -19.35 1.82 -40.35
CA GLU A 132 -19.79 1.48 -41.72
C GLU A 132 -19.08 2.39 -42.73
#